data_AF-A0A420M7I9-F1
#
_entry.id   AF-A0A420M7I9-F1
#
_cell.length_a   1.000
_cell.length_b   1.000
_cell.length_c   1.000
_cell.angle_alpha   90.00
_cell.angle_beta   90.00
_cell.angle_gamma   90.00
#
_symmetry.space_group_name_H-M   'P 1'
#
loop_
_entity.id
_entity.type
_entity.pdbx_description
1 polymer ?
#
loop_
_entity_poly.entity_id
_entity_poly.type
_entity_poly.pdbx_seq_one_letter_code
_entity_poly.pdbx_strand_id
1 'polypeptide(L)'
;MARTRELSVGYIIDSNLPFTTFESTYLQELFRQLDSDLYAQVPWGRTATKRDLEDILVSKKAAVKEELNNTVTHIHLSFDLQTSPNRLAFISIFGHFIDQRHLYQSQLLAFKRQIGSHAGENIAYTIRNVVRDWGIDGKLGVSICDNAASNDVCLRNLYTTLDASITRADTEARRMRCFGHILNLIAQAFLYGDDTASFEL
;
A
#
# COMPACT_ATOMS: atom_id res chain seq x y z
N MET A 1 16.72 -17.01 4.93
CA MET A 1 17.69 -15.90 4.84
C MET A 1 18.31 -15.70 6.20
N ALA A 2 19.60 -15.36 6.31
CA ALA A 2 20.23 -15.12 7.62
C ALA A 2 19.59 -13.90 8.30
N ARG A 3 19.17 -14.04 9.56
CA ARG A 3 18.49 -13.00 10.37
C ARG A 3 19.23 -11.65 10.33
N THR A 4 20.56 -11.69 10.28
CA THR A 4 21.43 -10.51 10.16
C THR A 4 21.12 -9.67 8.93
N ARG A 5 20.93 -10.29 7.75
CA ARG A 5 20.66 -9.58 6.49
C ARG A 5 19.32 -8.82 6.56
N GLU A 6 18.30 -9.48 7.12
CA GLU A 6 17.00 -8.86 7.35
C GLU A 6 17.07 -7.69 8.34
N LEU A 7 17.81 -7.84 9.44
CA LEU A 7 18.03 -6.76 10.40
C LEU A 7 18.81 -5.59 9.81
N SER A 8 19.82 -5.85 8.96
CA SER A 8 20.58 -4.81 8.27
C SER A 8 19.70 -3.98 7.35
N VAL A 9 18.86 -4.63 6.53
CA VAL A 9 17.90 -3.92 5.67
C VAL A 9 16.82 -3.22 6.50
N GLY A 10 16.33 -3.87 7.55
CA GLY A 10 15.37 -3.29 8.49
C GLY A 10 15.87 -2.01 9.13
N TYR A 11 17.13 -1.98 9.56
CA TYR A 11 17.77 -0.78 10.11
C TYR A 11 17.77 0.38 9.10
N ILE A 12 18.07 0.11 7.82
CA ILE A 12 18.03 1.13 6.78
C ILE A 12 16.62 1.69 6.60
N ILE A 13 15.61 0.82 6.56
CA ILE A 13 14.20 1.21 6.34
C ILE A 13 13.68 2.01 7.53
N ASP A 14 13.84 1.49 8.74
CA ASP A 14 13.34 2.07 9.99
C ASP A 14 13.99 3.42 10.29
N SER A 15 15.29 3.54 10.06
CA SER A 15 16.05 4.77 10.30
C SER A 15 16.10 5.72 9.10
N ASN A 16 15.39 5.41 8.00
CA ASN A 16 15.40 6.19 6.76
C ASN A 16 16.81 6.54 6.26
N LEU A 17 17.69 5.56 6.25
CA LEU A 17 19.10 5.73 5.88
C LEU A 17 19.34 5.47 4.38
N PRO A 18 20.41 6.02 3.79
CA PRO A 18 20.77 5.70 2.41
C PRO A 18 21.31 4.27 2.31
N PHE A 19 21.14 3.63 1.13
CA PHE A 19 21.72 2.31 0.86
C PHE A 19 23.26 2.27 0.94
N THR A 20 23.92 3.43 0.95
CA THR A 20 25.36 3.58 1.15
C THR A 20 25.77 3.46 2.62
N THR A 21 24.83 3.27 3.56
CA THR A 21 25.11 3.12 4.99
C THR A 21 26.15 2.03 5.26
N PHE A 22 26.00 0.88 4.61
CA PHE A 22 26.94 -0.23 4.72
C PHE A 22 28.20 -0.08 3.84
N GLU A 23 28.49 1.12 3.33
CA GLU A 23 29.80 1.46 2.73
C GLU A 23 30.73 2.14 3.72
N SER A 24 30.22 2.57 4.89
CA SER A 24 31.02 3.23 5.91
C SER A 24 32.16 2.33 6.41
N THR A 25 33.41 2.78 6.21
CA THR A 25 34.60 2.08 6.69
C THR A 25 34.59 1.93 8.20
N TYR A 26 34.18 2.96 8.95
CA TYR A 26 34.12 2.89 10.41
C TYR A 26 33.10 1.87 10.91
N LEU A 27 31.94 1.77 10.24
CA LEU A 27 30.94 0.76 10.58
C LEU A 27 31.47 -0.65 10.29
N GLN A 28 32.15 -0.84 9.16
CA GLN A 28 32.78 -2.10 8.80
C GLN A 28 33.83 -2.53 9.84
N GLU A 29 34.74 -1.64 10.24
CA GLU A 29 35.76 -1.96 11.24
C GLU A 29 35.14 -2.27 12.61
N LEU A 30 34.11 -1.54 13.03
CA LEU A 30 33.42 -1.79 14.30
C LEU A 30 32.82 -3.19 14.32
N PHE A 31 32.11 -3.60 13.26
CA PHE A 31 31.56 -4.95 13.16
C PHE A 31 32.66 -6.02 13.05
N ARG A 32 33.75 -5.75 12.31
CA ARG A 32 34.88 -6.68 12.19
C ARG A 32 35.59 -6.92 13.52
N GLN A 33 35.69 -5.91 14.37
CA GLN A 33 36.27 -6.05 15.72
C GLN A 33 35.37 -6.81 16.69
N LEU A 34 34.05 -6.67 16.56
CA LEU A 34 33.09 -7.33 17.43
C LEU A 34 33.02 -8.84 17.16
N ASP A 35 32.78 -9.22 15.90
CA ASP A 35 32.59 -10.63 15.53
C ASP A 35 32.77 -10.82 14.00
N SER A 36 33.70 -11.69 13.61
CA SER A 36 34.01 -11.95 12.19
C SER A 36 32.90 -12.68 11.44
N ASP A 37 32.15 -13.54 12.14
CA ASP A 37 31.05 -14.30 11.55
C ASP A 37 29.82 -13.41 11.33
N LEU A 38 29.57 -12.47 12.25
CA LEU A 38 28.57 -11.42 12.07
C LEU A 38 28.96 -10.50 10.92
N TYR A 39 30.23 -10.07 10.87
CA TYR A 39 30.75 -9.25 9.78
C TYR A 39 30.53 -9.89 8.42
N ALA A 40 30.78 -11.21 8.27
CA ALA A 40 30.58 -11.92 7.01
C ALA A 40 29.12 -11.99 6.54
N GLN A 41 28.15 -11.80 7.44
CA GLN A 41 26.72 -11.89 7.14
C GLN A 41 26.08 -10.55 6.77
N VAL A 42 26.70 -9.41 7.13
CA VAL A 42 26.17 -8.08 6.82
C VAL A 42 26.33 -7.79 5.32
N PRO A 43 25.30 -7.22 4.65
CA PRO A 43 25.37 -6.90 3.23
C PRO A 43 26.16 -5.62 2.96
N TRP A 44 27.48 -5.69 3.13
CA TRP A 44 28.38 -4.57 2.90
C TRP A 44 28.28 -4.03 1.47
N GLY A 45 28.13 -2.71 1.37
CA GLY A 45 27.97 -2.01 0.10
C GLY A 45 26.54 -1.87 -0.39
N ARG A 46 26.30 -0.82 -1.19
CA ARG A 46 24.99 -0.50 -1.76
C ARG A 46 24.38 -1.64 -2.57
N THR A 47 25.17 -2.30 -3.41
CA THR A 47 24.68 -3.35 -4.32
C THR A 47 24.21 -4.58 -3.54
N ALA A 48 24.97 -5.01 -2.53
CA ALA A 48 24.58 -6.14 -1.68
C ALA A 48 23.31 -5.80 -0.89
N THR A 49 23.26 -4.62 -0.27
CA THR A 49 22.09 -4.15 0.48
C THR A 49 20.84 -4.10 -0.41
N LYS A 50 20.96 -3.58 -1.64
CA LYS A 50 19.82 -3.49 -2.57
C LYS A 50 19.31 -4.88 -2.97
N ARG A 51 20.20 -5.82 -3.31
CA ARG A 51 19.82 -7.19 -3.63
C ARG A 51 19.09 -7.85 -2.46
N ASP A 52 19.60 -7.65 -1.25
CA ASP A 52 19.00 -8.22 -0.04
C ASP A 52 17.60 -7.65 0.22
N LEU A 53 17.41 -6.34 -0.01
CA LEU A 53 16.08 -5.72 0.03
C LEU A 53 15.12 -6.36 -0.99
N GLU A 54 15.56 -6.59 -2.22
CA GLU A 54 14.75 -7.22 -3.27
C GLU A 54 14.36 -8.66 -2.87
N ASP A 55 15.31 -9.45 -2.37
CA ASP A 55 15.07 -10.82 -1.89
C ASP A 55 14.10 -10.85 -0.70
N ILE A 56 14.26 -9.93 0.27
CA ILE A 56 13.35 -9.79 1.41
C ILE A 56 11.96 -9.41 0.93
N LEU A 57 11.84 -8.45 0.01
CA LEU A 57 10.56 -8.02 -0.53
C LEU A 57 9.84 -9.18 -1.23
N VAL A 58 10.54 -9.99 -2.02
CA VAL A 58 9.98 -11.19 -2.65
C VAL A 58 9.47 -12.17 -1.60
N SER A 59 10.26 -12.45 -0.56
CA SER A 59 9.88 -13.36 0.52
C SER A 59 8.68 -12.85 1.32
N LYS A 60 8.67 -11.57 1.73
CA LYS A 60 7.55 -10.96 2.46
C LYS A 60 6.29 -10.89 1.62
N LYS A 61 6.41 -10.57 0.32
CA LYS A 61 5.27 -10.58 -0.61
C LYS A 61 4.67 -11.98 -0.74
N ALA A 62 5.48 -13.02 -0.78
CA ALA A 62 5.00 -14.41 -0.79
C ALA A 62 4.22 -14.75 0.49
N ALA A 63 4.72 -14.35 1.66
CA ALA A 63 4.03 -14.55 2.94
C ALA A 63 2.68 -13.82 2.98
N VAL A 64 2.63 -12.55 2.56
CA VAL A 64 1.35 -11.81 2.50
C VAL A 64 0.38 -12.43 1.48
N LYS A 65 0.87 -12.97 0.35
CA LYS A 65 0.02 -13.73 -0.58
C LYS A 65 -0.59 -14.96 0.08
N GLU A 66 0.17 -15.67 0.89
CA GLU A 66 -0.33 -16.81 1.65
C GLU A 66 -1.39 -16.39 2.67
N GLU A 67 -1.19 -15.29 3.39
CA GLU A 67 -2.20 -14.71 4.29
C GLU A 67 -3.51 -14.38 3.54
N LEU A 68 -3.41 -13.70 2.40
CA LEU A 68 -4.55 -13.34 1.56
C LEU A 68 -5.26 -14.58 0.95
N ASN A 69 -4.53 -15.68 0.75
CA ASN A 69 -5.11 -16.93 0.31
C ASN A 69 -5.89 -17.65 1.42
N ASN A 70 -5.51 -17.40 2.67
CA ASN A 70 -6.02 -18.09 3.84
C ASN A 70 -7.03 -17.27 4.65
N THR A 71 -7.51 -16.13 4.13
CA THR A 71 -8.50 -15.28 4.82
C THR A 71 -9.82 -16.01 5.07
N VAL A 72 -10.46 -15.71 6.20
CA VAL A 72 -11.78 -16.24 6.55
C VAL A 72 -12.90 -15.36 5.98
N THR A 73 -12.63 -14.07 5.82
CA THR A 73 -13.56 -13.11 5.21
C THR A 73 -13.18 -12.80 3.76
N HIS A 74 -14.07 -12.09 3.08
CA HIS A 74 -13.69 -11.30 1.92
C HIS A 74 -12.62 -10.26 2.31
N ILE A 75 -11.86 -9.83 1.31
CA ILE A 75 -10.83 -8.80 1.43
C ILE A 75 -11.46 -7.47 1.04
N HIS A 76 -11.52 -6.55 1.98
CA HIS A 76 -12.02 -5.19 1.77
C HIS A 76 -10.87 -4.30 1.36
N LEU A 77 -11.03 -3.50 0.31
CA LEU A 77 -9.97 -2.63 -0.18
C LEU A 77 -10.16 -1.22 0.37
N SER A 78 -9.12 -0.59 0.89
CA SER A 78 -9.12 0.88 0.99
C SER A 78 -8.07 1.45 0.07
N PHE A 79 -8.37 2.56 -0.58
CA PHE A 79 -7.39 3.26 -1.38
C PHE A 79 -7.55 4.76 -1.27
N ASP A 80 -6.42 5.45 -1.40
CA ASP A 80 -6.37 6.90 -1.40
C ASP A 80 -5.35 7.40 -2.42
N LEU A 81 -5.66 8.55 -3.02
CA LEU A 81 -4.80 9.21 -3.99
C LEU A 81 -4.23 10.49 -3.38
N GLN A 82 -2.91 10.53 -3.31
CA GLN A 82 -2.20 11.72 -2.84
C GLN A 82 -1.34 12.28 -3.96
N THR A 83 -1.34 13.61 -4.09
CA THR A 83 -0.38 14.31 -4.94
C THR A 83 0.79 14.77 -4.08
N SER A 84 1.99 14.30 -4.40
CA SER A 84 3.23 14.75 -3.75
C SER A 84 3.53 16.22 -4.08
N PRO A 85 4.37 16.90 -3.28
CA PRO A 85 4.80 18.28 -3.56
C PRO A 85 5.44 18.45 -4.95
N ASN A 86 6.05 17.39 -5.48
CA ASN A 86 6.64 17.35 -6.82
C ASN A 86 5.62 17.08 -7.93
N ARG A 87 4.32 17.24 -7.65
CA ARG A 87 3.19 17.04 -8.57
C ARG A 87 3.09 15.63 -9.15
N LEU A 88 3.63 14.64 -8.43
CA LEU A 88 3.45 13.23 -8.77
C LEU A 88 2.29 12.67 -7.96
N ALA A 89 1.31 12.10 -8.65
CA ALA A 89 0.22 11.36 -8.05
C ALA A 89 0.67 9.96 -7.62
N PHE A 90 0.32 9.58 -6.40
CA PHE A 90 0.52 8.25 -5.85
C PHE A 90 -0.82 7.67 -5.40
N ILE A 91 -0.98 6.37 -5.57
CA ILE A 91 -2.08 5.61 -5.01
C ILE A 91 -1.53 4.64 -3.97
N SER A 92 -2.16 4.64 -2.80
CA SER A 92 -2.00 3.61 -1.78
C SER A 92 -3.20 2.68 -1.83
N ILE A 93 -2.98 1.37 -1.73
CA ILE A 93 -4.05 0.36 -1.74
C ILE A 93 -3.75 -0.60 -0.59
N PHE A 94 -4.71 -0.74 0.32
CA PHE A 94 -4.68 -1.67 1.44
C PHE A 94 -5.73 -2.75 1.27
N GLY A 95 -5.40 -3.96 1.69
CA GLY A 95 -6.33 -5.07 1.86
C GLY A 95 -6.59 -5.30 3.34
N HIS A 96 -7.87 -5.29 3.72
CA HIS A 96 -8.34 -5.49 5.09
C HIS A 96 -9.14 -6.78 5.17
N PHE A 97 -8.82 -7.66 6.11
CA PHE A 97 -9.44 -8.97 6.23
C PHE A 97 -9.31 -9.54 7.64
N ILE A 98 -10.03 -10.63 7.91
CA ILE A 98 -9.85 -11.44 9.11
C ILE A 98 -9.11 -12.72 8.71
N ASP A 99 -8.02 -13.02 9.41
CA ASP A 99 -7.19 -14.20 9.19
C ASP A 99 -7.77 -15.47 9.86
N GLN A 100 -7.09 -16.62 9.67
CA GLN A 100 -7.49 -17.91 10.27
C GLN A 100 -7.44 -17.93 11.81
N ARG A 101 -6.75 -16.95 12.42
CA ARG A 101 -6.67 -16.78 13.87
C ARG A 101 -7.79 -15.87 14.38
N HIS A 102 -8.71 -15.48 13.51
CA HIS A 102 -9.79 -14.53 13.78
C HIS A 102 -9.29 -13.14 14.19
N LEU A 103 -8.09 -12.76 13.73
CA LEU A 103 -7.53 -11.45 13.98
C LEU A 103 -7.70 -10.56 12.75
N TYR A 104 -7.97 -9.29 13.00
CA TYR A 104 -8.00 -8.26 11.97
C TYR A 104 -6.58 -8.03 11.44
N GLN A 105 -6.46 -8.01 10.12
CA GLN A 105 -5.23 -7.71 9.40
C GLN A 105 -5.46 -6.57 8.42
N SER A 106 -4.43 -5.73 8.27
CA SER A 106 -4.37 -4.67 7.27
C SER A 106 -3.02 -4.71 6.58
N GLN A 107 -3.02 -4.99 5.27
CA GLN A 107 -1.81 -5.14 4.49
C GLN A 107 -1.74 -4.12 3.37
N LEU A 108 -0.62 -3.41 3.27
CA LEU A 108 -0.34 -2.53 2.13
C LEU A 108 -0.06 -3.38 0.89
N LEU A 109 -1.00 -3.39 -0.05
CA LEU A 109 -0.92 -4.17 -1.29
C LEU A 109 -0.16 -3.42 -2.38
N ALA A 110 -0.26 -2.09 -2.39
CA ALA A 110 0.49 -1.26 -3.31
C ALA A 110 0.67 0.16 -2.78
N PHE A 111 1.87 0.70 -2.99
CA PHE A 111 2.13 2.13 -2.99
C PHE A 111 2.89 2.45 -4.27
N LYS A 112 2.23 3.07 -5.24
CA LYS A 112 2.83 3.32 -6.56
C LYS A 112 2.33 4.62 -7.17
N ARG A 113 3.14 5.16 -8.09
CA ARG A 113 2.76 6.32 -8.88
C ARG A 113 1.53 5.99 -9.72
N GLN A 114 0.50 6.83 -9.63
CA GLN A 114 -0.66 6.78 -10.52
C GLN A 114 -0.28 7.53 -11.81
N ILE A 115 -0.39 6.83 -12.94
CA ILE A 115 -0.07 7.39 -14.27
C ILE A 115 -1.39 7.68 -15.00
N GLY A 116 -1.42 8.79 -15.73
CA GLY A 116 -2.60 9.27 -16.45
C GLY A 116 -3.44 10.26 -15.64
N SER A 117 -4.53 10.72 -16.23
CA SER A 117 -5.50 11.57 -15.54
C SER A 117 -6.12 10.84 -14.35
N HIS A 118 -6.54 11.56 -13.32
CA HIS A 118 -7.31 11.05 -12.18
C HIS A 118 -8.75 10.63 -12.55
N ALA A 119 -8.96 10.20 -13.79
CA ALA A 119 -10.20 9.60 -14.25
C ALA A 119 -10.39 8.25 -13.55
N GLY A 120 -11.63 7.94 -13.19
CA GLY A 120 -11.95 6.71 -12.46
C GLY A 120 -11.51 5.44 -13.18
N GLU A 121 -11.53 5.44 -14.51
CA GLU A 121 -11.08 4.34 -15.36
C GLU A 121 -9.59 4.00 -15.15
N ASN A 122 -8.73 5.03 -15.04
CA ASN A 122 -7.30 4.85 -14.83
C ASN A 122 -7.01 4.34 -13.42
N ILE A 123 -7.78 4.79 -12.43
CA ILE A 123 -7.68 4.31 -11.05
C ILE A 123 -8.11 2.83 -11.00
N ALA A 124 -9.23 2.49 -11.64
CA ALA A 124 -9.74 1.13 -11.73
C ALA A 124 -8.74 0.19 -12.40
N TYR A 125 -8.09 0.63 -13.48
CA TYR A 125 -7.02 -0.13 -14.13
C TYR A 125 -5.86 -0.44 -13.18
N THR A 126 -5.39 0.55 -12.41
CA THR A 126 -4.32 0.36 -11.44
C THR A 126 -4.73 -0.62 -10.33
N ILE A 127 -5.92 -0.45 -9.74
CA ILE A 127 -6.43 -1.33 -8.68
C ILE A 127 -6.61 -2.75 -9.20
N ARG A 128 -7.21 -2.93 -10.37
CA ARG A 128 -7.39 -4.25 -11.00
C ARG A 128 -6.07 -4.99 -11.19
N ASN A 129 -5.03 -4.30 -11.66
CA ASN A 129 -3.72 -4.93 -11.82
C ASN A 129 -3.14 -5.36 -10.47
N VAL A 130 -3.33 -4.56 -9.41
CA VAL A 130 -2.93 -4.96 -8.04
C VAL A 130 -3.71 -6.19 -7.59
N VAL A 131 -5.04 -6.17 -7.72
CA VAL A 131 -5.91 -7.30 -7.35
C VAL A 131 -5.46 -8.59 -8.05
N ARG A 132 -5.15 -8.53 -9.35
CA ARG A 132 -4.60 -9.66 -10.13
C ARG A 132 -3.22 -10.09 -9.67
N ASP A 133 -2.30 -9.15 -9.44
CA ASP A 133 -0.94 -9.42 -8.97
C ASP A 133 -0.94 -10.18 -7.64
N TRP A 134 -1.93 -9.90 -6.79
CA TRP A 134 -2.15 -10.55 -5.50
C TRP A 134 -3.03 -11.81 -5.59
N GLY A 135 -3.74 -12.03 -6.70
CA GLY A 135 -4.61 -13.20 -6.92
C GLY A 135 -5.89 -13.17 -6.10
N ILE A 136 -6.43 -11.98 -5.81
CA ILE A 136 -7.57 -11.78 -4.90
C ILE A 136 -8.87 -11.39 -5.62
N ASP A 137 -8.91 -11.53 -6.95
CA ASP A 137 -10.04 -11.14 -7.81
C ASP A 137 -11.40 -11.69 -7.33
N GLY A 138 -11.44 -12.96 -6.92
CA GLY A 138 -12.64 -13.64 -6.46
C GLY A 138 -12.98 -13.48 -4.98
N LYS A 139 -12.22 -12.65 -4.24
CA LYS A 139 -12.34 -12.51 -2.78
C LYS A 139 -12.68 -11.09 -2.34
N LEU A 140 -12.93 -10.16 -3.26
CA LEU A 140 -13.19 -8.77 -2.90
C LEU A 140 -14.54 -8.59 -2.21
N GLY A 141 -14.53 -7.83 -1.12
CA GLY A 141 -15.72 -7.41 -0.39
C GLY A 141 -16.15 -6.01 -0.79
N VAL A 142 -15.91 -5.05 0.11
CA VAL A 142 -16.25 -3.64 -0.07
C VAL A 142 -15.01 -2.82 -0.36
N SER A 143 -15.19 -1.67 -0.99
CA SER A 143 -14.13 -0.69 -1.24
C SER A 143 -14.38 0.58 -0.44
N ILE A 144 -13.37 1.03 0.29
CA ILE A 144 -13.35 2.26 1.09
C ILE A 144 -12.50 3.30 0.37
N CYS A 145 -13.09 4.44 0.04
CA CYS A 145 -12.39 5.54 -0.63
C CYS A 145 -13.00 6.89 -0.22
N ASP A 146 -12.32 8.00 -0.52
CA ASP A 146 -12.84 9.34 -0.24
C ASP A 146 -14.12 9.65 -1.05
N ASN A 147 -14.73 10.79 -0.74
CA ASN A 147 -16.01 11.19 -1.34
C ASN A 147 -15.84 11.85 -2.72
N ALA A 148 -14.83 11.46 -3.50
CA ALA A 148 -14.66 11.93 -4.86
C ALA A 148 -15.64 11.24 -5.83
N ALA A 149 -16.18 11.98 -6.80
CA ALA A 149 -17.06 11.44 -7.85
C ALA A 149 -16.31 10.51 -8.83
N SER A 150 -15.00 10.72 -9.02
CA SER A 150 -14.15 9.83 -9.81
C SER A 150 -14.14 8.40 -9.25
N ASN A 151 -14.33 8.22 -7.94
CA ASN A 151 -14.38 6.91 -7.32
C ASN A 151 -15.64 6.12 -7.68
N ASP A 152 -16.76 6.77 -7.99
CA ASP A 152 -17.96 6.07 -8.51
C ASP A 152 -17.68 5.41 -9.86
N VAL A 153 -16.99 6.15 -10.73
CA VAL A 153 -16.53 5.65 -12.03
C VAL A 153 -15.51 4.54 -11.85
N CYS A 154 -14.56 4.72 -10.91
CA CYS A 154 -13.56 3.73 -10.60
C CYS A 154 -14.16 2.40 -10.15
N LEU A 155 -15.02 2.42 -9.12
CA LEU A 155 -15.57 1.19 -8.56
C LEU A 155 -16.49 0.47 -9.53
N ARG A 156 -17.27 1.22 -10.31
CA ARG A 156 -18.09 0.65 -11.37
C ARG A 156 -17.24 -0.11 -12.38
N ASN A 157 -16.19 0.53 -12.92
CA ASN A 157 -15.28 -0.12 -13.87
C ASN A 157 -14.53 -1.30 -13.25
N LEU A 158 -14.10 -1.19 -11.98
CA LEU A 158 -13.40 -2.25 -11.28
C LEU A 158 -14.28 -3.49 -11.15
N TYR A 159 -15.46 -3.35 -10.54
CA TYR A 159 -16.31 -4.50 -10.26
C TYR A 159 -16.90 -5.12 -11.52
N THR A 160 -17.36 -4.34 -12.50
CA THR A 160 -17.88 -4.91 -13.76
C THR A 160 -16.82 -5.62 -14.59
N THR A 161 -15.54 -5.22 -14.46
CA THR A 161 -14.43 -5.93 -15.11
C THR A 161 -14.12 -7.26 -14.42
N LEU A 162 -14.36 -7.36 -13.11
CA LEU A 162 -14.17 -8.59 -12.35
C LEU A 162 -15.34 -9.56 -12.54
N ASP A 163 -16.56 -9.02 -12.59
CA ASP A 163 -17.80 -9.76 -12.80
C ASP A 163 -18.81 -8.88 -13.54
N ALA A 164 -19.06 -9.23 -14.81
CA ALA A 164 -19.96 -8.49 -15.69
C ALA A 164 -21.43 -8.52 -15.24
N SER A 165 -21.80 -9.39 -14.30
CA SER A 165 -23.14 -9.45 -13.72
C SER A 165 -23.39 -8.42 -12.63
N ILE A 166 -22.33 -7.81 -12.08
CA ILE A 166 -22.45 -6.79 -11.02
C ILE A 166 -23.19 -5.57 -11.56
N THR A 167 -24.30 -5.22 -10.90
CA THR A 167 -25.10 -4.06 -11.27
C THR A 167 -24.52 -2.77 -10.67
N ARG A 168 -25.07 -1.64 -11.10
CA ARG A 168 -24.78 -0.35 -10.49
C ARG A 168 -25.16 -0.31 -9.00
N ALA A 169 -26.31 -0.88 -8.64
CA ALA A 169 -26.77 -0.92 -7.25
C ALA A 169 -25.83 -1.76 -6.37
N ASP A 170 -25.33 -2.88 -6.90
CA ASP A 170 -24.33 -3.71 -6.21
C ASP A 170 -23.02 -2.94 -5.99
N THR A 171 -22.57 -2.18 -6.99
CA THR A 171 -21.38 -1.32 -6.88
C THR A 171 -21.56 -0.27 -5.78
N GLU A 172 -22.71 0.40 -5.75
CA GLU A 172 -23.05 1.41 -4.74
C GLU A 172 -23.11 0.77 -3.33
N ALA A 173 -23.70 -0.42 -3.20
CA ALA A 173 -23.75 -1.17 -1.94
C ALA A 173 -22.37 -1.63 -1.46
N ARG A 174 -21.42 -1.84 -2.37
CA ARG A 174 -20.03 -2.21 -2.06
C ARG A 174 -19.10 -1.00 -1.87
N ARG A 175 -19.59 0.24 -1.97
CA ARG A 175 -18.80 1.45 -1.72
C ARG A 175 -19.04 1.96 -0.29
N MET A 176 -17.96 2.07 0.47
CA MET A 176 -17.95 2.82 1.73
C MET A 176 -17.16 4.11 1.56
N ARG A 177 -17.64 5.20 2.16
CA ARG A 177 -16.92 6.47 2.18
C ARG A 177 -15.92 6.48 3.34
N CYS A 178 -14.74 7.06 3.10
CA CYS A 178 -13.73 7.24 4.13
C CYS A 178 -14.29 8.09 5.29
N PHE A 179 -14.38 7.50 6.48
CA PHE A 179 -14.95 8.16 7.65
C PHE A 179 -14.21 9.44 8.02
N GLY A 180 -12.88 9.42 7.98
CA GLY A 180 -12.05 10.60 8.25
C GLY A 180 -12.32 11.74 7.27
N HIS A 181 -12.52 11.42 5.99
CA HIS A 181 -12.88 12.42 4.99
C HIS A 181 -14.27 13.01 5.24
N ILE A 182 -15.26 12.19 5.64
CA ILE A 182 -16.59 12.68 6.01
C ILE A 182 -16.52 13.62 7.22
N LEU A 183 -15.74 13.27 8.25
CA LEU A 183 -15.54 14.15 9.40
C LEU A 183 -14.88 15.48 9.01
N ASN A 184 -13.91 15.45 8.11
CA ASN A 184 -13.30 16.66 7.58
C ASN A 184 -14.33 17.55 6.86
N LEU A 185 -15.18 16.97 6.00
CA LEU A 185 -16.25 17.71 5.33
C LEU A 185 -17.25 18.32 6.33
N ILE A 186 -17.61 17.59 7.38
CA ILE A 186 -18.49 18.11 8.44
C ILE A 186 -17.83 19.30 9.15
N ALA A 187 -16.55 19.17 9.52
CA ALA A 187 -15.81 20.26 10.17
C ALA A 187 -15.68 21.48 9.27
N GLN A 188 -15.39 21.29 7.97
CA GLN A 188 -15.32 22.37 6.99
C GLN A 188 -16.68 23.06 6.83
N ALA A 189 -17.78 22.31 6.70
CA ALA A 189 -19.11 22.89 6.62
C ALA A 189 -19.49 23.67 7.90
N PHE A 190 -19.07 23.19 9.08
CA PHE A 190 -19.31 23.90 10.34
C PHE A 190 -18.50 25.20 10.45
N LEU A 191 -17.23 25.18 10.03
CA LEU A 191 -16.32 26.33 10.14
C LEU A 191 -16.57 27.38 9.06
N TYR A 192 -16.90 26.96 7.84
CA TYR A 192 -16.92 27.81 6.65
C TYR A 192 -18.30 27.92 5.99
N GLY A 193 -19.29 27.16 6.44
CA GLY A 193 -20.61 27.10 5.79
C GLY A 193 -20.55 26.42 4.42
N ASP A 194 -21.40 26.86 3.49
CA ASP A 194 -21.52 26.25 2.15
C ASP A 194 -20.40 26.65 1.17
N ASP A 195 -19.51 27.57 1.56
CA ASP A 195 -18.45 28.08 0.70
C ASP A 195 -17.06 27.81 1.27
N THR A 196 -16.63 26.55 1.19
CA THR A 196 -15.28 26.14 1.58
C THR A 196 -14.20 26.70 0.64
N ALA A 197 -14.57 27.07 -0.58
CA ALA A 197 -13.65 27.58 -1.61
C ALA A 197 -13.19 29.02 -1.36
N SER A 198 -13.90 29.81 -0.53
CA SER A 198 -13.47 31.17 -0.19
C SER A 198 -12.33 31.24 0.84
N PHE A 199 -11.91 30.11 1.41
CA PHE A 199 -10.86 30.05 2.44
C PHE A 199 -9.63 29.21 2.08
N GLU A 200 -9.63 28.48 0.96
CA GLU A 200 -8.43 27.85 0.40
C GLU A 200 -7.67 28.88 -0.47
N LEU A 201 -6.72 29.60 0.15
CA LEU A 201 -5.71 30.46 -0.49
C LEU A 201 -4.54 29.64 -1.05
#